data_AF-A0AAD5FXR7-F1
#
_entry.id   AF-A0AAD5FXR7-F1
#
_cell.length_a   1.000
_cell.length_b   1.000
_cell.length_c   1.000
_cell.angle_alpha   90.00
_cell.angle_beta   90.00
_cell.angle_gamma   90.00
#
_symmetry.space_group_name_H-M   'P 1'
#
loop_
_entity.id
_entity.type
_entity.pdbx_description
1 polymer ?
#
loop_
_entity_poly.entity_id
_entity_poly.type
_entity_poly.pdbx_seq_one_letter_code
_entity_poly.pdbx_strand_id
1 'polypeptide(L)'
;MSDPGLGRTDPSKFLGELIGSPVRVKLYSGVEYRGDLQTIDGYMNVVLENGKEFIHGNVTRDYGDIFLRGNTVMSFVIRRQLSSLIPPKIASAKNLGSAPNAKRMQEVVSFYKKLPQGPAPAAKKPTNPLARYRAAYFDGDNASGKPLLHLALVVLIFGYSLEYQHLKAHH
;
A
#
# COMPACT_ATOMS: atom_id res chain seq x y z
N MET A 1 7.15 31.90 -8.37
CA MET A 1 6.59 31.01 -9.41
C MET A 1 7.64 29.93 -9.68
N SER A 2 7.61 28.83 -8.94
CA SER A 2 8.59 27.74 -9.02
C SER A 2 7.88 26.51 -9.57
N ASP A 3 8.28 26.11 -10.76
CA ASP A 3 7.82 24.94 -11.50
C ASP A 3 7.91 23.66 -10.62
N PRO A 4 6.85 22.83 -10.48
CA PRO A 4 6.96 21.57 -9.76
C PRO A 4 7.77 20.60 -10.64
N GLY A 5 9.09 20.65 -10.47
CA GLY A 5 10.02 19.79 -11.17
C GLY A 5 9.59 18.33 -11.02
N LEU A 6 9.29 17.72 -12.16
CA LEU A 6 9.13 16.28 -12.35
C LEU A 6 10.21 15.58 -11.51
N GLY A 7 9.80 14.94 -10.41
CA GLY A 7 10.73 14.37 -9.44
C GLY A 7 11.69 13.42 -10.14
N ARG A 8 12.94 13.86 -10.31
CA ARG A 8 14.03 13.01 -10.77
C ARG A 8 14.15 11.90 -9.74
N THR A 9 13.68 10.70 -10.04
CA THR A 9 14.00 9.51 -9.26
C THR A 9 15.51 9.40 -9.25
N ASP A 10 16.12 9.76 -8.12
CA ASP A 10 17.56 9.62 -7.93
C ASP A 10 17.92 8.14 -8.15
N PRO A 11 18.77 7.82 -9.13
CA PRO A 11 19.16 6.44 -9.40
C PRO A 11 19.67 5.74 -8.14
N SER A 12 20.31 6.47 -7.24
CA SER A 12 20.84 5.96 -5.97
C SER A 12 19.73 5.47 -5.05
N LYS A 13 18.57 6.15 -5.05
CA LYS A 13 17.40 5.76 -4.25
C LYS A 13 16.78 4.47 -4.79
N PHE A 14 16.70 4.35 -6.12
CA PHE A 14 16.27 3.11 -6.77
C PHE A 14 17.22 1.96 -6.45
N LEU A 15 18.54 2.16 -6.52
CA LEU A 15 19.54 1.13 -6.18
C LEU A 15 19.48 0.73 -4.71
N GLY A 16 19.23 1.67 -3.80
CA GLY A 16 19.04 1.39 -2.38
C GLY A 16 17.84 0.49 -2.09
N GLU A 17 16.72 0.65 -2.83
CA GLU A 17 15.54 -0.21 -2.70
C GLU A 17 15.74 -1.64 -3.23
N LEU A 18 16.80 -1.87 -4.04
CA LEU A 18 17.10 -3.17 -4.61
C LEU A 18 17.94 -4.05 -3.69
N ILE A 19 18.59 -3.47 -2.68
CA ILE A 19 19.41 -4.20 -1.71
C ILE A 19 18.53 -5.18 -0.92
N GLY A 20 19.02 -6.40 -0.72
CA GLY A 20 18.31 -7.51 -0.10
C GLY A 20 17.26 -8.19 -0.99
N SER A 21 17.05 -7.72 -2.21
CA SER A 21 16.12 -8.37 -3.14
C SER A 21 16.77 -9.57 -3.85
N PRO A 22 16.02 -10.66 -4.10
CA PRO A 22 16.53 -11.78 -4.89
C PRO A 22 16.67 -11.38 -6.36
N VAL A 23 17.88 -11.54 -6.89
CA VAL A 23 18.24 -11.15 -8.25
C VAL A 23 18.81 -12.34 -9.02
N ARG A 24 18.67 -12.28 -10.36
CA ARG A 24 19.28 -13.21 -11.28
C ARG A 24 20.20 -12.45 -12.23
N VAL A 25 21.44 -12.87 -12.29
CA VAL A 25 22.49 -12.26 -13.11
C VAL A 25 22.97 -13.29 -14.11
N LYS A 26 22.93 -12.97 -15.39
CA LYS A 26 23.44 -13.83 -16.45
C LYS A 26 24.73 -13.25 -16.99
N LEU A 27 25.78 -14.06 -17.04
CA LEU A 27 27.06 -13.68 -17.64
C LEU A 27 27.07 -13.95 -19.14
N TYR A 28 28.02 -13.33 -19.86
CA TYR A 28 28.25 -13.61 -21.29
C TYR A 28 28.56 -15.08 -21.59
N SER A 29 29.12 -15.81 -20.62
CA SER A 29 29.37 -17.25 -20.73
C SER A 29 28.09 -18.09 -20.78
N GLY A 30 26.92 -17.49 -20.54
CA GLY A 30 25.63 -18.19 -20.45
C GLY A 30 25.32 -18.73 -19.06
N VAL A 31 26.28 -18.65 -18.12
CA VAL A 31 26.10 -19.05 -16.71
C VAL A 31 25.20 -18.04 -16.00
N GLU A 32 24.26 -18.55 -15.20
CA GLU A 32 23.34 -17.75 -14.39
C GLU A 32 23.73 -17.83 -12.91
N TYR A 33 23.84 -16.69 -12.25
CA TYR A 33 23.98 -16.58 -10.81
C TYR A 33 22.69 -16.05 -10.20
N ARG A 34 22.25 -16.66 -9.10
CA ARG A 34 21.04 -16.22 -8.38
C ARG A 34 21.36 -16.10 -6.91
N GLY A 35 20.98 -14.98 -6.30
CA GLY A 35 21.22 -14.69 -4.89
C GLY A 35 20.56 -13.39 -4.48
N ASP A 36 20.76 -12.98 -3.24
CA ASP A 36 20.23 -11.73 -2.71
C ASP A 36 21.24 -10.60 -2.95
N LEU A 37 20.77 -9.48 -3.50
CA LEU A 37 21.63 -8.37 -3.87
C LEU A 37 22.16 -7.66 -2.63
N GLN A 38 23.47 -7.69 -2.38
CA GLN A 38 24.09 -6.98 -1.27
C GLN A 38 24.51 -5.56 -1.65
N THR A 39 25.15 -5.40 -2.80
CA THR A 39 25.56 -4.09 -3.32
C THR A 39 25.62 -4.10 -4.84
N ILE A 40 25.42 -2.91 -5.42
CA ILE A 40 25.61 -2.64 -6.85
C ILE A 40 26.19 -1.24 -7.02
N ASP A 41 27.21 -1.10 -7.86
CA ASP A 41 27.83 0.19 -8.18
C ASP A 41 27.50 0.68 -9.60
N GLY A 42 27.95 1.90 -9.94
CA GLY A 42 27.76 2.51 -11.27
C GLY A 42 28.50 1.80 -12.40
N TYR A 43 29.40 0.87 -12.10
CA TYR A 43 30.10 0.02 -13.06
C TYR A 43 29.48 -1.38 -13.17
N MET A 44 28.33 -1.60 -12.52
CA MET A 44 27.63 -2.89 -12.40
C MET A 44 28.45 -4.00 -11.73
N ASN A 45 29.40 -3.66 -10.86
CA ASN A 45 29.95 -4.65 -9.94
C ASN A 45 28.86 -4.99 -8.93
N VAL A 46 28.58 -6.28 -8.82
CA VAL A 46 27.46 -6.81 -8.04
C VAL A 46 27.98 -7.79 -7.02
N VAL A 47 27.54 -7.63 -5.78
CA VAL A 47 27.76 -8.61 -4.71
C VAL A 47 26.45 -9.30 -4.42
N LEU A 48 26.45 -10.63 -4.45
CA LEU A 48 25.31 -11.47 -4.10
C LEU A 48 25.64 -12.27 -2.84
N GLU A 49 24.69 -12.37 -1.93
CA GLU A 49 24.70 -13.33 -0.82
C GLU A 49 23.81 -14.54 -1.17
N ASN A 50 24.06 -15.69 -0.57
CA ASN A 50 23.37 -16.97 -0.83
C ASN A 50 23.34 -17.33 -2.34
N GLY A 51 24.41 -16.95 -3.04
CA GLY A 51 24.61 -17.08 -4.46
C GLY A 51 24.78 -18.54 -4.90
N LYS A 52 23.91 -18.96 -5.80
CA LYS A 52 23.97 -20.25 -6.47
C LYS A 52 24.23 -20.07 -7.96
N GLU A 53 25.06 -20.96 -8.50
CA GLU A 53 25.38 -21.05 -9.92
C GLU A 53 24.43 -22.01 -10.62
N PHE A 54 23.88 -21.56 -11.73
CA PHE A 54 22.98 -22.31 -12.60
C PHE A 54 23.60 -22.42 -13.98
N ILE A 55 23.82 -23.65 -14.41
CA ILE A 55 24.29 -23.98 -15.76
C ILE A 55 23.18 -24.79 -16.41
N HIS A 56 22.68 -24.33 -17.56
CA HIS A 56 21.51 -24.92 -18.26
C HIS A 56 20.27 -25.09 -17.36
N GLY A 57 20.07 -24.19 -16.40
CA GLY A 57 18.91 -24.19 -15.50
C GLY A 57 19.04 -25.12 -14.28
N ASN A 58 20.11 -25.90 -14.16
CA ASN A 58 20.37 -26.74 -12.99
C ASN A 58 21.34 -26.06 -12.03
N VAL A 59 21.04 -26.12 -10.72
CA VAL A 59 21.97 -25.66 -9.67
C VAL A 59 23.19 -26.55 -9.74
N THR A 60 24.33 -25.95 -10.07
CA THR A 60 25.60 -26.66 -10.19
C THR A 60 26.41 -26.49 -8.92
N ARG A 61 26.45 -25.27 -8.35
CA ARG A 61 27.23 -24.95 -7.16
C ARG A 61 26.54 -23.91 -6.29
N ASP A 62 26.81 -23.99 -4.99
CA ASP A 62 26.42 -23.01 -3.97
C ASP A 62 27.69 -22.36 -3.44
N TYR A 63 27.82 -21.05 -3.64
CA TYR A 63 29.02 -20.30 -3.32
C TYR A 63 28.85 -19.41 -2.09
N GLY A 64 27.62 -19.24 -1.58
CA GLY A 64 27.34 -18.26 -0.54
C GLY A 64 27.54 -16.84 -1.07
N ASP A 65 28.72 -16.26 -0.89
CA ASP A 65 29.02 -14.90 -1.37
C ASP A 65 29.64 -14.92 -2.76
N ILE A 66 29.06 -14.17 -3.69
CA ILE A 66 29.51 -14.09 -5.09
C ILE A 66 29.77 -12.64 -5.45
N PHE A 67 30.99 -12.35 -5.88
CA PHE A 67 31.37 -11.08 -6.49
C PHE A 67 31.37 -11.20 -8.02
N LEU A 68 30.53 -10.42 -8.69
CA LEU A 68 30.43 -10.36 -10.14
C LEU A 68 30.95 -9.00 -10.63
N ARG A 69 31.93 -9.04 -11.54
CA ARG A 69 32.47 -7.83 -12.16
C ARG A 69 31.56 -7.37 -13.29
N GLY A 70 31.23 -6.08 -13.31
CA GLY A 70 30.20 -5.56 -14.22
C GLY A 70 30.51 -5.65 -15.72
N ASN A 71 31.79 -5.77 -16.10
CA ASN A 71 32.17 -5.97 -17.50
C ASN A 71 31.76 -7.34 -18.07
N THR A 72 31.42 -8.32 -17.21
CA THR A 72 31.09 -9.69 -17.60
C THR A 72 29.58 -9.94 -17.55
N VAL A 73 28.81 -9.00 -17.00
CA VAL A 73 27.36 -9.10 -16.82
C VAL A 73 26.65 -8.80 -18.14
N MET A 74 25.86 -9.76 -18.62
CA MET A 74 25.06 -9.63 -19.84
C MET A 74 23.64 -9.15 -19.54
N SER A 75 22.99 -9.70 -18.52
CA SER A 75 21.67 -9.26 -18.10
C SER A 75 21.44 -9.39 -16.61
N PHE A 76 20.68 -8.45 -16.07
CA PHE A 76 20.34 -8.36 -14.66
C PHE A 76 18.82 -8.28 -14.52
N VAL A 77 18.23 -9.26 -13.83
CA VAL A 77 16.78 -9.33 -13.61
C VAL A 77 16.49 -9.34 -12.12
N ILE A 78 15.85 -8.29 -11.66
CA ILE A 78 15.36 -8.19 -10.28
C ILE A 78 14.01 -8.89 -10.22
N ARG A 79 13.91 -9.95 -9.42
CA ARG A 79 12.61 -10.48 -9.03
C ARG A 79 12.10 -9.60 -7.90
N ARG A 80 11.47 -8.49 -8.27
CA ARG A 80 10.66 -7.73 -7.32
C ARG A 80 9.62 -8.72 -6.82
N GLN A 81 9.64 -9.05 -5.53
CA GLN A 81 8.62 -9.86 -4.87
C GLN A 81 7.31 -9.05 -4.93
N LEU A 82 6.69 -8.99 -6.11
CA LEU A 82 5.31 -8.59 -6.27
C LEU A 82 4.55 -9.60 -5.42
N SER A 83 4.12 -9.14 -4.24
CA SER A 83 3.26 -9.90 -3.35
C SER A 83 2.16 -10.50 -4.22
N SER A 84 2.19 -11.82 -4.35
CA SER A 84 1.11 -12.69 -4.79
C SER A 84 0.01 -12.00 -5.62
N LEU A 85 0.01 -12.24 -6.93
CA LEU A 85 -1.15 -12.00 -7.81
C LEU A 85 -2.30 -12.99 -7.48
N ILE A 86 -2.62 -13.15 -6.20
CA ILE A 86 -3.79 -13.89 -5.73
C ILE A 86 -4.68 -12.87 -5.04
N PRO A 87 -5.86 -12.55 -5.63
CA PRO A 87 -6.80 -11.62 -5.04
C PRO A 87 -7.16 -12.04 -3.60
N PRO A 88 -7.13 -11.12 -2.62
CA PRO A 88 -7.57 -11.37 -1.25
C PRO A 88 -9.10 -11.47 -1.21
N LYS A 89 -9.65 -12.54 -1.78
CA LYS A 89 -11.05 -12.98 -1.60
C LYS A 89 -11.20 -14.50 -1.49
N ILE A 90 -10.14 -15.28 -1.77
CA ILE A 90 -10.21 -16.76 -1.80
C ILE A 90 -9.62 -17.40 -0.53
N ALA A 91 -8.66 -16.76 0.14
CA ALA A 91 -8.14 -17.25 1.42
C ALA A 91 -9.05 -16.78 2.57
N SER A 92 -10.19 -17.46 2.71
CA SER A 92 -11.07 -17.37 3.87
C SER A 92 -10.27 -17.52 5.17
N ALA A 93 -10.56 -16.65 6.13
CA ALA A 93 -9.84 -16.39 7.39
C ALA A 93 -9.73 -17.57 8.39
N LYS A 94 -9.97 -18.82 7.96
CA LYS A 94 -10.15 -19.95 8.87
C LYS A 94 -8.86 -20.63 9.35
N ASN A 95 -7.68 -20.30 8.83
CA ASN A 95 -6.41 -20.93 9.26
C ASN A 95 -5.28 -19.94 9.61
N LEU A 96 -5.59 -18.67 9.90
CA LEU A 96 -4.56 -17.64 10.12
C LEU A 96 -3.81 -17.75 11.48
N GLY A 97 -4.14 -18.73 12.33
CA GLY A 97 -3.62 -18.83 13.70
C GLY A 97 -2.29 -19.55 13.87
N SER A 98 -1.81 -20.31 12.88
CA SER A 98 -0.70 -21.28 13.09
C SER A 98 0.55 -21.07 12.23
N ALA A 99 0.59 -20.03 11.39
CA ALA A 99 1.79 -19.73 10.59
C ALA A 99 2.61 -18.59 11.24
N PRO A 100 3.90 -18.77 11.59
CA PRO A 100 4.77 -17.70 12.11
C PRO A 100 4.86 -16.49 11.17
N ASN A 101 4.62 -16.69 9.87
CA ASN A 101 4.57 -15.62 8.87
C ASN A 101 3.32 -14.72 8.98
N ALA A 102 2.21 -15.22 9.55
CA ALA A 102 1.00 -14.41 9.79
C ALA A 102 1.20 -13.40 10.91
N LYS A 103 1.95 -13.76 11.97
CA LYS A 103 2.33 -12.83 13.04
C LYS A 103 3.22 -11.71 12.51
N ARG A 104 4.25 -12.04 11.71
CA ARG A 104 5.10 -11.04 11.03
C ARG A 104 4.28 -10.10 10.14
N MET A 105 3.31 -10.63 9.40
CA MET A 105 2.42 -9.82 8.55
C MET A 105 1.54 -8.87 9.38
N GLN A 106 1.03 -9.32 10.54
CA GLN A 106 0.26 -8.45 11.44
C GLN A 106 1.12 -7.35 12.07
N GLU A 107 2.35 -7.67 12.47
CA GLU A 107 3.31 -6.69 13.02
C GLU A 107 3.69 -5.64 11.98
N VAL A 108 3.98 -6.06 10.74
CA VAL A 108 4.30 -5.14 9.63
C VAL A 108 3.11 -4.25 9.30
N VAL A 109 1.90 -4.79 9.18
CA VAL A 109 0.67 -3.98 8.96
C VAL A 109 0.43 -3.01 10.12
N SER A 110 0.70 -3.42 11.36
CA SER A 110 0.56 -2.56 12.54
C SER A 110 1.60 -1.44 12.56
N PHE A 111 2.82 -1.72 12.12
CA PHE A 111 3.89 -0.74 11.99
C PHE A 111 3.52 0.33 10.97
N TYR A 112 3.03 -0.07 9.79
CA TYR A 112 2.55 0.87 8.76
C TYR A 112 1.36 1.73 9.20
N LYS A 113 0.49 1.22 10.10
CA LYS A 113 -0.58 2.03 10.72
C LYS A 113 -0.07 3.03 11.76
N LYS A 114 1.04 2.71 12.43
CA LYS A 114 1.68 3.56 13.45
C LYS A 114 2.59 4.62 12.86
N LEU A 115 3.06 4.43 11.62
CA LEU A 115 3.75 5.49 10.91
C LEU A 115 2.80 6.69 10.81
N PRO A 116 3.26 7.90 11.17
CA PRO A 116 2.46 9.10 11.05
C PRO A 116 2.12 9.25 9.58
N GLN A 117 0.88 8.89 9.23
CA GLN A 117 0.35 9.17 7.90
C GLN A 117 0.35 10.69 7.79
N GLY A 118 0.91 11.20 6.69
CA GLY A 118 0.88 12.62 6.37
C GLY A 118 -0.55 13.18 6.47
N PRO A 119 -0.70 14.51 6.50
CA PRO A 119 -2.00 15.15 6.75
C PRO A 119 -3.09 14.44 5.98
N ALA A 120 -4.07 13.91 6.72
CA ALA A 120 -5.09 13.00 6.18
C ALA A 120 -5.67 13.60 4.89
N PRO A 121 -5.83 12.81 3.81
CA PRO A 121 -6.38 13.31 2.57
C PRO A 121 -7.72 13.97 2.88
N ALA A 122 -7.86 15.24 2.49
CA ALA A 122 -9.03 16.05 2.78
C ALA A 122 -10.30 15.22 2.50
N ALA A 123 -11.17 15.11 3.52
CA ALA A 123 -12.36 14.28 3.49
C ALA A 123 -13.09 14.48 2.14
N LYS A 124 -13.34 13.38 1.42
CA LYS A 124 -13.97 13.43 0.10
C LYS A 124 -15.25 14.26 0.20
N LYS A 125 -15.33 15.36 -0.55
CA LYS A 125 -16.50 16.24 -0.54
C LYS A 125 -17.75 15.40 -0.85
N PRO A 126 -18.76 15.38 0.03
CA PRO A 126 -19.91 14.50 -0.15
C PRO A 126 -20.72 14.89 -1.39
N THR A 127 -20.97 13.91 -2.25
CA THR A 127 -21.65 14.09 -3.54
C THR A 127 -23.17 14.17 -3.38
N ASN A 128 -23.73 13.50 -2.36
CA ASN A 128 -25.18 13.35 -2.18
C ASN A 128 -25.72 14.29 -1.08
N PRO A 129 -26.95 14.82 -1.19
CA PRO A 129 -27.48 15.82 -0.27
C PRO A 129 -27.51 15.35 1.20
N LEU A 130 -27.88 14.08 1.43
CA LEU A 130 -27.86 13.48 2.77
C LEU A 130 -26.43 13.38 3.32
N ALA A 131 -25.45 13.05 2.47
CA ALA A 131 -24.05 12.98 2.84
C ALA A 131 -23.48 14.38 3.15
N ARG A 132 -23.96 15.43 2.46
CA ARG A 132 -23.61 16.83 2.76
C ARG A 132 -24.16 17.26 4.11
N TYR A 133 -25.42 16.93 4.41
CA TYR A 133 -26.02 17.21 5.71
C TYR A 133 -25.28 16.48 6.85
N ARG A 134 -24.97 15.19 6.64
CA ARG A 134 -24.19 14.42 7.61
C ARG A 134 -22.82 15.05 7.87
N ALA A 135 -22.07 15.36 6.81
CA ALA A 135 -20.73 15.95 6.95
C ALA A 135 -20.77 17.35 7.60
N ALA A 136 -21.86 18.10 7.43
CA ALA A 136 -22.00 19.45 8.00
C ALA A 136 -22.32 19.45 9.51
N TYR A 137 -22.91 18.38 10.04
CA TYR A 137 -23.42 18.38 11.41
C TYR A 137 -22.99 17.19 12.30
N PHE A 138 -22.48 16.10 11.71
CA PHE A 138 -22.17 14.86 12.45
C PHE A 138 -20.70 14.45 12.37
N ASP A 139 -19.94 14.87 11.36
CA ASP A 139 -18.55 14.43 11.17
C ASP A 139 -17.55 15.55 11.55
N GLY A 140 -16.50 15.22 12.31
CA GLY A 140 -15.36 16.11 12.63
C GLY A 140 -15.67 17.26 13.60
N ASP A 141 -14.89 18.35 13.49
CA ASP A 141 -14.99 19.57 14.34
C ASP A 141 -16.35 20.30 14.24
N ASN A 142 -17.19 19.94 13.26
CA ASN A 142 -18.54 20.48 13.06
C ASN A 142 -19.62 19.64 13.76
N ALA A 143 -19.26 18.60 14.51
CA ALA A 143 -20.18 17.83 15.32
C ALA A 143 -20.89 18.75 16.32
N SER A 144 -22.19 18.99 16.09
CA SER A 144 -22.96 20.00 16.81
C SER A 144 -24.35 19.47 17.14
N GLY A 145 -24.96 19.98 18.22
CA GLY A 145 -26.33 19.59 18.63
C GLY A 145 -27.45 20.10 17.71
N LYS A 146 -27.12 20.87 16.66
CA LYS A 146 -28.09 21.44 15.70
C LYS A 146 -29.02 20.42 15.03
N PRO A 147 -28.61 19.17 14.72
CA PRO A 147 -29.53 18.13 14.23
C PRO A 147 -30.69 17.83 15.18
N LEU A 148 -30.50 17.93 16.50
CA LEU A 148 -31.58 17.76 17.47
C LEU A 148 -32.59 18.90 17.38
N LEU A 149 -32.14 20.14 17.16
CA LEU A 149 -33.02 21.29 16.94
C LEU A 149 -33.76 21.17 15.61
N HIS A 150 -33.09 20.75 14.53
CA HIS A 150 -33.75 20.47 13.25
C HIS A 150 -34.83 19.39 13.42
N LEU A 151 -34.56 18.33 14.18
CA LEU A 151 -35.54 17.29 14.47
C LEU A 151 -36.74 17.83 15.27
N ALA A 152 -36.50 18.62 16.34
CA ALA A 152 -37.57 19.22 17.13
C ALA A 152 -38.46 20.16 16.29
N LEU A 153 -37.86 20.97 15.42
CA LEU A 153 -38.58 21.84 14.49
C LEU A 153 -39.45 21.04 13.51
N VAL A 154 -38.91 19.95 12.95
CA VAL A 154 -39.66 19.06 12.04
C VAL A 154 -40.85 18.44 12.76
N VAL A 155 -40.68 17.97 13.99
CA VAL A 155 -41.78 17.40 14.80
C VAL A 155 -42.85 18.45 15.09
N LEU A 156 -42.47 19.69 15.44
CA LEU A 156 -43.43 20.77 15.68
C LEU A 156 -44.25 21.13 14.44
N ILE A 157 -43.58 21.31 13.30
CA ILE A 157 -44.26 21.67 12.04
C ILE A 157 -45.18 20.53 11.59
N PHE A 158 -44.70 19.29 11.65
CA PHE A 158 -45.49 18.14 11.23
C PHE A 158 -46.70 17.94 12.15
N GLY A 159 -46.50 18.00 13.47
CA GLY A 159 -47.59 17.91 14.46
C GLY A 159 -48.62 19.01 14.29
N TYR A 160 -48.19 20.26 14.09
CA TYR A 160 -49.09 21.37 13.79
C TYR A 160 -49.88 21.17 12.49
N SER A 161 -49.27 20.58 11.45
CA SER A 161 -49.97 20.31 10.19
C SER A 161 -51.07 19.25 10.34
N LEU A 162 -50.82 18.21 11.15
CA LEU A 162 -51.81 17.18 11.46
C LEU A 162 -52.97 17.78 12.26
N GLU A 163 -52.66 18.61 13.25
CA GLU A 163 -53.66 19.33 14.05
C GLU A 163 -54.48 20.29 13.17
N TYR A 164 -53.82 21.02 12.27
CA TYR A 164 -54.50 21.92 11.33
C TYR A 164 -55.46 21.17 10.39
N GLN A 165 -55.06 20.00 9.89
CA GLN A 165 -55.96 19.17 9.08
C GLN A 165 -57.11 18.59 9.91
N HIS A 166 -56.86 18.22 11.17
CA HIS A 166 -57.91 17.75 12.08
C HIS A 166 -58.94 18.86 12.39
N LEU A 167 -58.48 20.06 12.73
CA LEU A 167 -59.35 21.23 12.96
C LEU A 167 -60.14 21.62 11.71
N LYS A 168 -59.55 21.51 10.52
CA LYS A 168 -60.23 21.78 9.25
C LYS A 168 -61.22 20.69 8.84
N ALA A 169 -60.99 19.44 9.24
CA ALA A 169 -61.90 18.33 8.95
C ALA A 169 -63.10 18.29 9.92
N HIS A 170 -63.00 18.94 11.07
CA HIS A 170 -64.05 19.06 12.09
C HIS A 170 -64.81 20.41 12.07
N HIS A 171 -64.62 21.22 11.02
CA HIS A 171 -65.39 22.42 10.70
C HIS A 171 -66.05 22.24 9.33
#